data_AF-A0A2T8FAM0-F1
#
_entry.id   AF-A0A2T8FAM0-F1
#
_cell.length_a   1.000
_cell.length_b   1.000
_cell.length_c   1.000
_cell.angle_alpha   90.00
_cell.angle_beta   90.00
_cell.angle_gamma   90.00
#
_symmetry.space_group_name_H-M   'P 1'
#
loop_
_entity.id
_entity.type
_entity.pdbx_description
1 polymer ?
#
loop_
_entity_poly.entity_id
_entity_poly.type
_entity_poly.pdbx_seq_one_letter_code
_entity_poly.pdbx_strand_id
1 'polypeptide(L)'
;MAESNAALLGDARLLEVGSYDVNGSMREVFAKVQEFVGVDLTAGPGVDVVAYGHEVADADGSFDATVSGECFEHDPHWQDTFANMVRLTRPGGLVAFTCASHGRPEHGTRRSDVTDSPGTQAEGLDYYRNLVEVDFDSLPLAEWFTSFRFWRMSSTFDLYFAGVRAGDPGARPVAALPTDDQVKPIARMLPLAHRLVRAPLRPIALAVRNEDRYQRIILPYWLALLRRSSGHHRRARSAS
;
A
#
# COMPACT_ATOMS: atom_id res chain seq x y z
N MET A 1 1.01 -3.78 12.34
CA MET A 1 -0.45 -3.96 12.27
C MET A 1 -0.86 -5.33 12.79
N ALA A 2 -0.44 -6.43 12.16
CA ALA A 2 -0.84 -7.78 12.58
C ALA A 2 -0.46 -8.14 14.02
N GLU A 3 0.79 -7.90 14.42
CA GLU A 3 1.26 -8.21 15.79
C GLU A 3 0.48 -7.46 16.87
N SER A 4 0.23 -6.16 16.69
CA SER A 4 -0.53 -5.33 17.63
C SER A 4 -2.02 -5.71 17.74
N ASN A 5 -2.54 -6.51 16.81
CA ASN A 5 -3.96 -6.83 16.67
C ASN A 5 -4.25 -8.33 16.69
N ALA A 6 -3.35 -9.16 17.23
CA ALA A 6 -3.50 -10.62 17.21
C ALA A 6 -4.84 -11.11 17.79
N ALA A 7 -5.34 -10.47 18.86
CA ALA A 7 -6.63 -10.80 19.46
C ALA A 7 -7.85 -10.42 18.59
N LEU A 8 -7.73 -9.36 17.78
CA LEU A 8 -8.77 -8.99 16.82
C LEU A 8 -8.74 -9.93 15.62
N LEU A 9 -7.54 -10.32 15.17
CA LEU A 9 -7.37 -11.03 13.91
C LEU A 9 -7.80 -12.50 13.95
N GLY A 10 -7.78 -13.19 15.09
CA GLY A 10 -8.05 -14.64 15.15
C GLY A 10 -9.41 -15.08 14.56
N ASP A 11 -10.44 -14.27 14.74
CA ASP A 11 -11.80 -14.49 14.21
C ASP A 11 -12.21 -13.41 13.19
N ALA A 12 -11.23 -12.70 12.62
CA ALA A 12 -11.50 -11.57 11.75
C ALA A 12 -11.88 -11.98 10.34
N ARG A 13 -12.80 -11.22 9.73
CA ARG A 13 -12.92 -11.11 8.27
C ARG A 13 -12.14 -9.89 7.79
N LEU A 14 -11.16 -10.11 6.91
CA LEU A 14 -10.26 -9.08 6.40
C LEU A 14 -10.41 -8.90 4.89
N LEU A 15 -10.47 -7.65 4.44
CA LEU A 15 -10.44 -7.26 3.03
C LEU A 15 -9.08 -6.67 2.66
N GLU A 16 -8.48 -7.13 1.57
CA GLU A 16 -7.32 -6.51 0.92
C GLU A 16 -7.77 -5.87 -0.40
N VAL A 17 -7.51 -4.58 -0.58
CA VAL A 17 -7.74 -3.86 -1.85
C VAL A 17 -6.41 -3.65 -2.57
N GLY A 18 -6.35 -4.10 -3.82
CA GLY A 18 -5.11 -4.19 -4.60
C GLY A 18 -4.33 -5.47 -4.26
N SER A 19 -5.02 -6.62 -4.28
CA SER A 19 -4.51 -7.88 -3.72
C SER A 19 -3.72 -8.76 -4.70
N TYR A 20 -3.51 -8.33 -5.94
CA TYR A 20 -2.77 -9.13 -6.92
C TYR A 20 -1.33 -9.35 -6.45
N ASP A 21 -0.95 -10.61 -6.26
CA ASP A 21 0.39 -10.97 -5.78
C ASP A 21 1.41 -10.88 -6.91
N VAL A 22 2.21 -9.80 -6.87
CA VAL A 22 3.35 -9.56 -7.77
C VAL A 22 4.68 -9.96 -7.12
N ASN A 23 4.87 -9.61 -5.85
CA ASN A 23 6.15 -9.71 -5.14
C ASN A 23 6.00 -10.20 -3.68
N GLY A 24 4.93 -10.93 -3.39
CA GLY A 24 4.55 -11.40 -2.06
C GLY A 24 3.15 -10.96 -1.69
N SER A 25 2.46 -11.81 -0.92
CA SER A 25 1.05 -11.59 -0.54
C SER A 25 0.93 -11.18 0.94
N MET A 26 0.05 -10.20 1.23
CA MET A 26 -0.30 -9.89 2.62
C MET A 26 -1.00 -11.04 3.34
N ARG A 27 -1.54 -12.03 2.62
CA ARG A 27 -2.12 -13.24 3.20
C ARG A 27 -1.16 -13.96 4.13
N GLU A 28 0.14 -13.96 3.83
CA GLU A 28 1.15 -14.57 4.72
C GLU A 28 1.28 -13.82 6.04
N VAL A 29 1.18 -12.49 6.02
CA VAL A 29 1.24 -11.62 7.20
C VAL A 29 -0.01 -11.77 8.06
N PHE A 30 -1.16 -11.98 7.43
CA PHE A 30 -2.46 -12.13 8.07
C PHE A 30 -2.96 -13.58 8.09
N ALA A 31 -2.07 -14.58 8.06
CA ALA A 31 -2.41 -16.00 7.96
C ALA A 31 -3.30 -16.56 9.10
N LYS A 32 -3.54 -15.77 10.14
CA LYS A 32 -4.37 -16.12 11.30
C LYS A 32 -5.80 -15.59 11.24
N VAL A 33 -6.17 -14.86 10.19
CA VAL A 33 -7.56 -14.39 10.02
C VAL A 33 -8.48 -15.54 9.65
N GLN A 34 -9.74 -15.46 10.09
CA GLN A 34 -10.75 -16.46 9.77
C GLN A 34 -11.08 -16.45 8.27
N GLU A 35 -11.20 -15.25 7.70
CA GLU A 35 -11.49 -15.06 6.29
C GLU A 35 -10.66 -13.90 5.74
N PHE A 36 -10.05 -14.11 4.58
CA PHE A 36 -9.25 -13.13 3.86
C PHE A 36 -9.80 -13.02 2.44
N VAL A 37 -10.35 -11.84 2.11
CA VAL A 37 -10.89 -11.52 0.78
C VAL A 37 -9.94 -10.57 0.08
N GLY A 38 -9.41 -10.97 -1.07
CA GLY A 38 -8.58 -10.13 -1.93
C GLY A 38 -9.38 -9.54 -3.10
N VAL A 39 -9.31 -8.23 -3.28
CA VAL A 39 -9.91 -7.50 -4.39
C VAL A 39 -8.82 -6.90 -5.27
N ASP A 40 -8.94 -7.08 -6.58
CA ASP A 40 -8.12 -6.38 -7.57
C ASP A 40 -8.93 -6.15 -8.87
N LEU A 41 -8.36 -5.38 -9.80
CA LEU A 41 -8.97 -5.03 -11.07
C LEU A 41 -9.02 -6.21 -12.06
N THR A 42 -8.19 -7.24 -11.84
CA THR A 42 -8.12 -8.40 -12.73
C THR A 42 -7.93 -9.70 -11.95
N ALA A 43 -8.38 -10.81 -12.53
CA ALA A 43 -8.19 -12.12 -11.93
C ALA A 43 -6.71 -12.52 -11.92
N GLY A 44 -6.24 -13.10 -10.82
CA GLY A 44 -4.87 -13.57 -10.69
C GLY A 44 -4.50 -14.05 -9.28
N PRO A 45 -3.22 -14.32 -9.03
CA PRO A 45 -2.72 -14.72 -7.72
C PRO A 45 -3.17 -13.75 -6.62
N GLY A 46 -3.79 -14.28 -5.56
CA GLY A 46 -4.23 -13.48 -4.41
C GLY A 46 -5.58 -12.78 -4.58
N VAL A 47 -6.22 -12.84 -5.76
CA VAL A 47 -7.49 -12.16 -6.04
C VAL A 47 -8.68 -13.13 -5.94
N ASP A 48 -9.64 -12.82 -5.06
CA ASP A 48 -10.90 -13.56 -4.92
C ASP A 48 -12.05 -12.87 -5.66
N VAL A 49 -12.04 -11.54 -5.69
CA VAL A 49 -13.09 -10.70 -6.28
C VAL A 49 -12.46 -9.72 -7.26
N VAL A 50 -12.98 -9.69 -8.48
CA VAL A 50 -12.55 -8.74 -9.50
C VAL A 50 -13.46 -7.51 -9.45
N ALA A 51 -12.94 -6.39 -8.96
CA ALA A 51 -13.67 -5.15 -8.82
C ALA A 51 -12.73 -3.96 -8.60
N TYR A 52 -13.21 -2.75 -8.86
CA TYR A 52 -12.59 -1.55 -8.32
C TYR A 52 -12.77 -1.50 -6.79
N GLY A 53 -11.75 -1.03 -6.07
CA GLY A 53 -11.79 -0.92 -4.61
C GLY A 53 -12.95 -0.08 -4.08
N HIS A 54 -13.30 1.00 -4.78
CA HIS A 54 -14.44 1.86 -4.47
C HIS A 54 -15.81 1.26 -4.87
N GLU A 55 -15.84 0.16 -5.62
CA GLU A 55 -17.07 -0.51 -6.06
C GLU A 55 -17.41 -1.78 -5.26
N VAL A 56 -16.56 -2.18 -4.31
CA VAL A 56 -16.85 -3.34 -3.44
C VAL A 56 -18.15 -3.09 -2.68
N ALA A 57 -19.15 -3.91 -2.98
CA ALA A 57 -20.56 -3.68 -2.62
C ALA A 57 -21.03 -4.42 -1.36
N ASP A 58 -20.11 -5.05 -0.62
CA ASP A 58 -20.42 -5.63 0.70
C ASP A 58 -21.08 -4.60 1.63
N ALA A 59 -21.86 -5.10 2.59
CA ALA A 59 -22.57 -4.27 3.55
C ALA A 59 -21.62 -3.45 4.44
N ASP A 60 -22.11 -2.30 4.93
CA ASP A 60 -21.36 -1.46 5.86
C ASP A 60 -20.91 -2.27 7.09
N GLY A 61 -19.64 -2.11 7.48
CA GLY A 61 -19.08 -2.80 8.64
C GLY A 61 -18.99 -4.33 8.51
N SER A 62 -19.01 -4.89 7.29
CA SER A 62 -18.89 -6.33 7.06
C SER A 62 -17.50 -6.90 7.29
N PHE A 63 -16.48 -6.07 7.51
CA PHE A 63 -15.09 -6.48 7.75
C PHE A 63 -14.58 -5.98 9.11
N ASP A 64 -13.76 -6.81 9.77
CA ASP A 64 -13.00 -6.45 10.96
C ASP A 64 -11.79 -5.57 10.65
N ALA A 65 -11.21 -5.80 9.47
CA ALA A 65 -10.08 -5.03 8.97
C ALA A 65 -10.16 -4.86 7.45
N THR A 66 -9.77 -3.67 6.98
CA THR A 66 -9.50 -3.42 5.56
C THR A 66 -8.06 -2.95 5.41
N VAL A 67 -7.35 -3.53 4.46
CA VAL A 67 -5.94 -3.23 4.19
C VAL A 67 -5.71 -2.98 2.70
N SER A 68 -4.68 -2.22 2.37
CA SER A 68 -4.22 -2.03 1.00
C SER A 68 -2.71 -1.81 0.98
N GLY A 69 -2.00 -2.30 -0.03
CA GLY A 69 -0.56 -2.08 -0.16
C GLY A 69 -0.19 -1.68 -1.56
N GLU A 70 0.54 -0.56 -1.68
CA GLU A 70 1.09 -0.06 -2.96
C GLU A 70 0.03 0.02 -4.07
N CYS A 71 -1.21 0.41 -3.71
CA CYS A 71 -2.35 0.48 -4.61
C CYS A 71 -2.76 1.92 -4.93
N PHE A 72 -2.77 2.81 -3.93
CA PHE A 72 -3.35 4.16 -4.08
C PHE A 72 -2.59 5.06 -5.06
N GLU A 73 -1.28 4.86 -5.18
CA GLU A 73 -0.48 5.57 -6.18
C GLU A 73 -0.94 5.26 -7.61
N HIS A 74 -1.55 4.11 -7.83
CA HIS A 74 -2.04 3.60 -9.10
C HIS A 74 -3.54 3.81 -9.31
N ASP A 75 -4.26 4.25 -8.29
CA ASP A 75 -5.71 4.40 -8.30
C ASP A 75 -6.12 5.88 -8.51
N PRO A 76 -6.68 6.26 -9.66
CA PRO A 76 -7.21 7.61 -9.86
C PRO A 76 -8.41 7.93 -8.94
N HIS A 77 -9.03 6.91 -8.33
CA HIS A 77 -10.15 6.99 -7.39
C HIS A 77 -9.74 6.66 -5.95
N TRP A 78 -8.46 6.80 -5.59
CA TRP A 78 -7.95 6.39 -4.27
C TRP A 78 -8.73 7.00 -3.08
N GLN A 79 -9.30 8.21 -3.23
CA GLN A 79 -10.14 8.83 -2.20
C GLN A 79 -11.42 8.06 -1.97
N ASP A 80 -12.11 7.67 -3.04
CA ASP A 80 -13.33 6.86 -2.99
C ASP A 80 -13.02 5.45 -2.51
N THR A 81 -11.90 4.88 -2.95
CA THR A 81 -11.43 3.56 -2.51
C THR A 81 -11.16 3.58 -1.00
N PHE A 82 -10.47 4.60 -0.49
CA PHE A 82 -10.22 4.75 0.94
C PHE A 82 -11.51 4.98 1.74
N ALA A 83 -12.43 5.80 1.23
CA ALA A 83 -13.75 5.98 1.85
C ALA A 83 -14.54 4.66 1.91
N ASN A 84 -14.45 3.83 0.85
CA ASN A 84 -15.11 2.53 0.82
C ASN A 84 -14.48 1.54 1.82
N MET A 85 -13.14 1.51 1.93
CA MET A 85 -12.46 0.76 2.99
C MET A 85 -12.96 1.17 4.39
N VAL A 86 -13.13 2.47 4.64
CA VAL A 86 -13.69 2.97 5.91
C VAL A 86 -15.14 2.54 6.13
N ARG A 87 -15.99 2.58 5.10
CA ARG A 87 -17.39 2.14 5.15
C ARG A 87 -17.52 0.65 5.45
N LEU A 88 -16.70 -0.16 4.79
CA LEU A 88 -16.68 -1.61 4.90
C LEU A 88 -16.13 -2.11 6.24
N THR A 89 -15.34 -1.29 6.92
CA THR A 89 -14.77 -1.62 8.23
C THR A 89 -15.76 -1.32 9.35
N ARG A 90 -15.99 -2.30 10.24
CA ARG A 90 -16.85 -2.11 11.41
C ARG A 90 -16.30 -1.06 12.38
N PRO A 91 -17.15 -0.45 13.22
CA PRO A 91 -16.67 0.33 14.36
C PRO A 91 -15.67 -0.43 15.24
N GLY A 92 -14.60 0.27 15.64
CA GLY A 92 -13.46 -0.30 16.35
C GLY A 92 -12.55 -1.22 15.51
N GLY A 93 -12.87 -1.45 14.23
CA GLY A 93 -12.04 -2.22 13.31
C GLY A 93 -10.83 -1.44 12.78
N LEU A 94 -9.94 -2.14 12.07
CA LEU A 94 -8.69 -1.59 11.56
C LEU A 94 -8.83 -1.19 10.08
N VAL A 95 -8.41 0.03 9.74
CA VAL A 95 -8.14 0.42 8.35
C VAL A 95 -6.65 0.71 8.24
N ALA A 96 -5.96 0.12 7.28
CA ALA A 96 -4.54 0.41 7.06
C ALA A 96 -4.20 0.44 5.57
N PHE A 97 -3.22 1.26 5.19
CA PHE A 97 -2.64 1.18 3.85
C PHE A 97 -1.16 1.52 3.82
N THR A 98 -0.48 1.08 2.76
CA THR A 98 0.78 1.67 2.31
C THR A 98 0.63 2.16 0.89
N CYS A 99 1.34 3.23 0.54
CA CYS A 99 1.46 3.70 -0.83
C CYS A 99 2.78 4.43 -1.05
N ALA A 100 3.21 4.50 -2.31
CA ALA A 100 4.32 5.33 -2.71
C ALA A 100 4.12 6.80 -2.29
N SER A 101 5.18 7.41 -1.75
CA SER A 101 5.20 8.79 -1.29
C SER A 101 6.37 9.57 -1.90
N HIS A 102 6.42 10.88 -1.61
CA HIS A 102 7.39 11.80 -2.18
C HIS A 102 8.82 11.23 -2.10
N GLY A 103 9.47 11.10 -3.25
CA GLY A 103 10.81 10.50 -3.36
C GLY A 103 10.83 9.05 -3.86
N ARG A 104 9.68 8.37 -3.97
CA ARG A 104 9.58 7.04 -4.57
C ARG A 104 9.63 7.16 -6.09
N PRO A 105 10.49 6.40 -6.80
CA PRO A 105 10.43 6.35 -8.25
C PRO A 105 9.13 5.75 -8.77
N GLU A 106 8.58 6.35 -9.82
CA GLU A 106 7.46 5.80 -10.59
C GLU A 106 7.75 4.37 -11.05
N HIS A 107 6.75 3.50 -10.90
CA HIS A 107 6.78 2.08 -11.24
C HIS A 107 5.38 1.66 -11.72
N GLY A 108 5.22 0.50 -12.36
CA GLY A 108 3.91 -0.01 -12.78
C GLY A 108 3.18 0.82 -13.84
N THR A 109 3.88 1.66 -14.60
CA THR A 109 3.33 2.52 -15.67
C THR A 109 3.99 2.27 -17.01
N ARG A 110 3.45 2.83 -18.10
CA ARG A 110 4.07 2.78 -19.44
C ARG A 110 5.43 3.46 -19.51
N ARG A 111 5.73 4.37 -18.57
CA ARG A 111 7.03 5.05 -18.45
C ARG A 111 8.04 4.24 -17.63
N SER A 112 7.61 3.14 -17.02
CA SER A 112 8.40 2.26 -16.14
C SER A 112 8.16 0.78 -16.48
N ASP A 113 8.27 -0.14 -15.53
CA ASP A 113 8.00 -1.56 -15.75
C ASP A 113 6.51 -1.85 -15.50
N VAL A 114 5.76 -2.08 -16.58
CA VAL A 114 4.32 -2.35 -16.55
C VAL A 114 3.97 -3.62 -15.76
N THR A 115 4.91 -4.56 -15.59
CA THR A 115 4.65 -5.79 -14.84
C THR A 115 4.52 -5.56 -13.34
N ASP A 116 4.91 -4.39 -12.83
CA ASP A 116 4.80 -4.04 -11.42
C ASP A 116 3.35 -3.67 -11.00
N SER A 117 2.42 -3.50 -11.95
CA SER A 117 1.00 -3.22 -11.67
C SER A 117 0.05 -3.90 -12.68
N PRO A 118 -0.02 -5.24 -12.70
CA PRO A 118 -0.72 -5.98 -13.76
C PRO A 118 -2.22 -5.64 -13.86
N GLY A 119 -2.90 -5.43 -12.72
CA GLY A 119 -4.32 -5.07 -12.68
C GLY A 119 -4.63 -3.76 -13.39
N THR A 120 -3.85 -2.71 -13.14
CA THR A 120 -4.06 -1.41 -13.81
C THR A 120 -3.77 -1.48 -15.30
N GLN A 121 -2.76 -2.24 -15.70
CA GLN A 121 -2.41 -2.40 -17.10
C GLN A 121 -3.45 -3.20 -17.88
N ALA A 122 -4.07 -4.20 -17.25
CA ALA A 122 -5.20 -4.94 -17.83
C ALA A 122 -6.40 -4.01 -18.13
N GLU A 123 -6.67 -3.06 -17.25
CA GLU A 123 -7.72 -2.03 -17.41
C GLU A 123 -7.28 -0.83 -18.27
N GLY A 124 -6.05 -0.84 -18.79
CA GLY A 124 -5.51 0.23 -19.63
C GLY A 124 -5.21 1.54 -18.89
N LEU A 125 -5.19 1.51 -17.56
CA LEU A 125 -4.87 2.64 -16.69
C LEU A 125 -3.36 2.93 -16.70
N ASP A 126 -3.00 4.21 -16.55
CA ASP A 126 -1.61 4.70 -16.55
C ASP A 126 -1.46 5.91 -15.61
N TYR A 127 -2.34 5.97 -14.60
CA TYR A 127 -2.27 6.94 -13.53
C TYR A 127 -1.16 6.54 -12.55
N TYR A 128 -0.37 7.52 -12.12
CA TYR A 128 0.57 7.35 -11.05
C TYR A 128 0.74 8.63 -10.25
N ARG A 129 0.62 8.57 -8.92
CA ARG A 129 0.90 9.69 -8.02
C ARG A 129 1.49 9.22 -6.71
N ASN A 130 2.66 9.74 -6.36
CA ASN A 130 3.17 9.65 -5.00
C ASN A 130 2.31 10.49 -4.06
N LEU A 131 1.67 9.87 -3.07
CA LEU A 131 0.80 10.54 -2.10
C LEU A 131 1.56 10.96 -0.85
N VAL A 132 1.16 12.08 -0.26
CA VAL A 132 1.67 12.62 1.00
C VAL A 132 0.52 12.84 1.97
N GLU A 133 0.81 12.94 3.26
CA GLU A 133 -0.20 13.10 4.33
C GLU A 133 -1.20 14.23 4.04
N VAL A 134 -0.72 15.39 3.55
CA VAL A 134 -1.56 16.55 3.20
C VAL A 134 -2.59 16.26 2.09
N ASP A 135 -2.37 15.24 1.25
CA ASP A 135 -3.38 14.86 0.24
C ASP A 135 -4.66 14.33 0.90
N PHE A 136 -4.59 13.85 2.15
CA PHE A 136 -5.71 13.32 2.92
C PHE A 136 -6.45 14.38 3.75
N ASP A 137 -5.97 15.64 3.81
CA ASP A 137 -6.57 16.72 4.61
C ASP A 137 -7.99 17.09 4.15
N SER A 138 -8.34 16.78 2.90
CA SER A 138 -9.68 16.98 2.36
C SER A 138 -10.71 15.95 2.85
N LEU A 139 -10.27 14.88 3.51
CA LEU A 139 -11.11 13.81 4.00
C LEU A 139 -11.44 14.00 5.49
N PRO A 140 -12.63 13.59 5.96
CA PRO A 140 -13.05 13.81 7.33
C PRO A 140 -12.46 12.74 8.28
N LEU A 141 -11.12 12.64 8.33
CA LEU A 141 -10.41 11.59 9.08
C LEU A 141 -10.78 11.57 10.58
N ALA A 142 -10.98 12.75 11.18
CA ALA A 142 -11.38 12.89 12.58
C ALA A 142 -12.81 12.37 12.85
N GLU A 143 -13.67 12.32 11.83
CA GLU A 143 -15.00 11.71 11.91
C GLU A 143 -14.94 10.21 11.62
N TRP A 144 -14.03 9.80 10.73
CA TRP A 144 -13.88 8.41 10.34
C TRP A 144 -13.19 7.55 11.39
N PHE A 145 -12.29 8.12 12.19
CA PHE A 145 -11.41 7.37 13.08
C PHE A 145 -11.37 7.94 14.50
N THR A 146 -11.51 7.07 15.50
CA THR A 146 -11.26 7.42 16.90
C THR A 146 -9.78 7.74 17.14
N SER A 147 -8.90 7.07 16.41
CA SER A 147 -7.47 7.38 16.38
C SER A 147 -6.89 6.94 15.04
N PHE A 148 -5.94 7.71 14.50
CA PHE A 148 -5.21 7.35 13.30
C PHE A 148 -3.79 7.92 13.34
N ARG A 149 -2.90 7.37 12.53
CA ARG A 149 -1.53 7.85 12.36
C ARG A 149 -1.01 7.60 10.95
N PHE A 150 -0.15 8.52 10.51
CA PHE A 150 0.70 8.36 9.34
C PHE A 150 2.15 8.12 9.76
N TRP A 151 2.88 7.33 8.97
CA TRP A 151 4.33 7.17 9.10
C TRP A 151 4.98 7.22 7.72
N ARG A 152 6.00 8.06 7.58
CA ARG A 152 6.78 8.14 6.34
C ARG A 152 8.05 7.29 6.44
N MET A 153 8.15 6.28 5.59
CA MET A 153 9.30 5.37 5.56
C MET A 153 10.44 5.98 4.74
N SER A 154 11.44 6.56 5.41
CA SER A 154 12.56 7.23 4.73
C SER A 154 13.43 6.33 3.84
N SER A 155 13.39 5.01 4.02
CA SER A 155 14.20 4.04 3.27
C SER A 155 13.57 3.57 1.98
N THR A 156 12.25 3.47 1.95
CA THR A 156 11.47 3.02 0.80
C THR A 156 10.71 4.17 0.13
N PHE A 157 10.57 5.31 0.81
CA PHE A 157 9.77 6.47 0.41
C PHE A 157 8.27 6.20 0.39
N ASP A 158 7.78 5.40 1.33
CA ASP A 158 6.36 5.06 1.41
C ASP A 158 5.67 5.85 2.51
N LEU A 159 4.38 6.07 2.31
CA LEU A 159 3.46 6.57 3.31
C LEU A 159 2.67 5.38 3.85
N TYR A 160 2.74 5.19 5.16
CA TYR A 160 1.98 4.17 5.86
C TYR A 160 0.88 4.87 6.65
N PHE A 161 -0.29 4.26 6.70
CA PHE A 161 -1.42 4.74 7.50
C PHE A 161 -2.03 3.59 8.29
N ALA A 162 -2.51 3.90 9.49
CA ALA A 162 -3.56 3.11 10.11
C ALA A 162 -4.51 3.96 10.94
N GLY A 163 -5.77 3.54 10.96
CA GLY A 163 -6.84 4.12 11.74
C GLY A 163 -7.71 3.06 12.40
N VAL A 164 -8.23 3.40 13.58
CA VAL A 164 -9.26 2.64 14.29
C VAL A 164 -10.60 3.28 13.98
N ARG A 165 -11.48 2.54 13.29
CA ARG A 165 -12.77 3.05 12.83
C ARG A 165 -13.59 3.58 14.00
N ALA A 166 -14.11 4.81 13.86
CA ALA A 166 -14.98 5.43 14.85
C ALA A 166 -16.34 4.72 14.98
N GLY A 167 -16.99 4.89 16.13
CA GLY A 167 -18.29 4.32 16.46
C GLY A 167 -18.25 3.33 17.63
N ASP A 168 -19.41 2.73 17.94
CA ASP A 168 -19.54 1.75 19.02
C ASP A 168 -19.14 0.33 18.56
N PRO A 169 -18.04 -0.25 19.09
CA PRO A 169 -17.60 -1.59 18.74
C PRO A 169 -18.48 -2.70 19.36
N GLY A 170 -19.41 -2.36 20.25
CA GLY A 170 -20.16 -3.31 21.05
C GLY A 170 -19.22 -4.17 21.90
N ALA A 171 -19.45 -5.49 21.90
CA ALA A 171 -18.61 -6.44 22.64
C ALA A 171 -17.37 -6.93 21.87
N ARG A 172 -17.15 -6.45 20.63
CA ARG A 172 -16.04 -6.93 19.78
C ARG A 172 -14.70 -6.29 20.20
N PRO A 173 -13.57 -6.98 20.01
CA PRO A 173 -12.25 -6.39 20.21
C PRO A 173 -12.04 -5.12 19.38
N VAL A 174 -11.35 -4.15 19.97
CA VAL A 174 -11.00 -2.88 19.32
C VAL A 174 -9.56 -2.95 18.80
N ALA A 175 -9.34 -2.45 17.60
CA ALA A 175 -8.02 -2.39 17.00
C ALA A 175 -7.08 -1.46 17.78
N ALA A 176 -5.79 -1.80 17.77
CA ALA A 176 -4.72 -0.99 18.34
C ALA A 176 -3.76 -0.54 17.23
N LEU A 177 -3.41 0.75 17.26
CA LEU A 177 -2.37 1.29 16.38
C LEU A 177 -0.99 0.85 16.88
N PRO A 178 -0.04 0.52 15.98
CA PRO A 178 1.32 0.26 16.37
C PRO A 178 1.97 1.54 16.93
N THR A 179 2.93 1.37 17.83
CA THR A 179 3.74 2.48 18.34
C THR A 179 4.83 2.85 17.33
N ASP A 180 5.37 4.07 17.43
CA ASP A 180 6.49 4.49 16.59
C ASP A 180 7.71 3.57 16.74
N ASP A 181 7.93 3.01 17.93
CA ASP A 181 9.02 2.06 18.18
C ASP A 181 8.80 0.70 17.51
N GLN A 182 7.55 0.29 17.30
CA GLN A 182 7.21 -0.90 16.52
C GLN A 182 7.38 -0.66 15.01
N VAL A 183 7.19 0.57 14.53
CA VAL A 183 7.31 0.91 13.09
C VAL A 183 8.75 1.25 12.69
N LYS A 184 9.53 1.91 13.57
CA LYS A 184 10.93 2.31 13.30
C LYS A 184 11.82 1.20 12.71
N PRO A 185 11.76 -0.07 13.17
CA PRO A 185 12.55 -1.16 12.60
C PRO A 185 12.25 -1.44 11.13
N ILE A 186 11.00 -1.24 10.68
CA ILE A 186 10.58 -1.47 9.28
C ILE A 186 11.38 -0.57 8.33
N ALA A 187 11.59 0.69 8.71
CA ALA A 187 12.42 1.62 7.94
C ALA A 187 13.87 1.13 7.77
N ARG A 188 14.32 0.14 8.55
CA ARG A 188 15.68 -0.42 8.50
C ARG A 188 15.75 -1.81 7.88
N MET A 189 14.62 -2.42 7.52
CA MET A 189 14.56 -3.77 6.92
C MET A 189 15.16 -3.83 5.51
N LEU A 190 15.20 -2.70 4.80
CA LEU A 190 15.74 -2.65 3.45
C LEU A 190 17.25 -3.01 3.45
N PRO A 191 17.69 -4.01 2.65
CA PRO A 191 19.09 -4.42 2.60
C PRO A 191 20.02 -3.26 2.22
N LEU A 192 21.27 -3.29 2.70
CA LEU A 192 22.25 -2.22 2.48
C LEU A 192 22.44 -1.88 0.99
N ALA A 193 22.47 -2.90 0.13
CA ALA A 193 22.61 -2.70 -1.32
C ALA A 193 21.47 -1.83 -1.90
N HIS A 194 20.22 -2.12 -1.54
CA HIS A 194 19.07 -1.33 -1.99
C HIS A 194 19.08 0.09 -1.40
N ARG A 195 19.55 0.25 -0.16
CA ARG A 195 19.74 1.57 0.47
C ARG A 195 20.78 2.42 -0.27
N LEU A 196 21.87 1.82 -0.73
CA LEU A 196 22.92 2.51 -1.48
C LEU A 196 22.42 2.98 -2.85
N VAL A 197 21.68 2.12 -3.55
CA VAL A 197 21.07 2.47 -4.86
C VAL A 197 20.08 3.64 -4.74
N ARG A 198 19.39 3.75 -3.60
CA ARG A 198 18.44 4.83 -3.31
C ARG A 198 19.09 6.09 -2.72
N ALA A 199 20.39 6.07 -2.42
CA ALA A 199 21.06 7.20 -1.76
C ALA A 199 20.94 8.53 -2.53
N PRO A 200 21.06 8.58 -3.88
CA PRO A 200 20.90 9.82 -4.63
C PRO A 200 19.46 10.36 -4.67
N LEU A 201 18.46 9.50 -4.47
CA LEU A 201 17.05 9.90 -4.53
C LEU A 201 16.69 10.87 -3.40
N ARG A 202 17.29 10.71 -2.23
CA ARG A 202 17.02 11.51 -1.02
C ARG A 202 17.33 13.00 -1.17
N PRO A 203 18.57 13.42 -1.51
CA PRO A 203 18.87 14.84 -1.67
C PRO A 203 18.04 15.49 -2.79
N ILE A 204 17.76 14.75 -3.87
CA ILE A 204 16.92 15.24 -4.97
C ILE A 204 15.48 15.47 -4.48
N ALA A 205 14.91 14.52 -3.70
CA ALA A 205 13.56 14.66 -3.15
C ALA A 205 13.46 15.84 -2.16
N LEU A 206 14.54 16.17 -1.45
CA LEU A 206 14.56 17.36 -0.59
C LEU A 206 14.57 18.66 -1.39
N ALA A 207 15.32 18.70 -2.50
CA ALA A 207 15.50 19.88 -3.34
C ALA A 207 14.34 20.12 -4.33
N VAL A 208 13.68 19.07 -4.79
CA VAL A 208 12.63 19.11 -5.82
C VAL A 208 11.32 18.62 -5.23
N ARG A 209 10.43 19.55 -4.90
CA ARG A 209 9.12 19.27 -4.27
C ARG A 209 7.98 19.05 -5.26
N ASN A 210 8.11 19.57 -6.48
CA ASN A 210 7.14 19.28 -7.54
C ASN A 210 7.37 17.86 -8.06
N GLU A 211 6.35 17.01 -7.96
CA GLU A 211 6.42 15.59 -8.26
C GLU A 211 6.78 15.32 -9.73
N ASP A 212 6.13 15.98 -10.68
CA ASP A 212 6.43 15.80 -12.12
C ASP A 212 7.87 16.15 -12.48
N ARG A 213 8.40 17.21 -11.85
CA ARG A 213 9.80 17.58 -12.01
C ARG A 213 10.72 16.57 -11.34
N TYR A 214 10.35 16.05 -10.17
CA TYR A 214 11.10 15.01 -9.47
C TYR A 214 11.21 13.75 -10.35
N GLN A 215 10.07 13.21 -10.82
CA GLN A 215 10.02 12.01 -11.65
C GLN A 215 10.82 12.16 -12.95
N ARG A 216 10.72 13.31 -13.65
CA ARG A 216 11.52 13.57 -14.86
C ARG A 216 13.03 13.50 -14.63
N ILE A 217 13.50 13.87 -13.44
CA ILE A 217 14.92 13.84 -13.09
C ILE A 217 15.37 12.42 -12.72
N ILE A 218 14.60 11.73 -11.88
CA ILE A 218 15.05 10.48 -11.24
C ILE A 218 14.72 9.23 -12.05
N LEU A 219 13.67 9.23 -12.87
CA LEU A 219 13.21 8.03 -13.57
C LEU A 219 14.25 7.47 -14.56
N PRO A 220 14.96 8.27 -15.37
CA PRO A 220 16.03 7.74 -16.24
C PRO A 220 17.16 7.06 -15.46
N TYR A 221 17.53 7.65 -14.30
CA TYR A 221 18.53 7.08 -13.39
C TYR A 221 18.04 5.74 -12.82
N TRP A 222 16.79 5.71 -12.34
CA TRP A 222 16.19 4.53 -11.74
C TRP A 222 16.07 3.36 -12.73
N LEU A 223 15.58 3.63 -13.95
CA LEU A 223 15.45 2.61 -14.99
C LEU A 223 16.81 2.06 -15.45
N ALA A 224 17.84 2.90 -15.50
CA ALA A 224 19.19 2.45 -15.82
C ALA A 224 19.75 1.48 -14.76
N LEU A 225 19.40 1.67 -13.48
CA LEU A 225 19.77 0.76 -12.40
C LEU A 225 19.02 -0.57 -12.48
N LEU A 226 17.69 -0.53 -12.66
CA LEU A 226 16.86 -1.74 -12.76
C LEU A 226 17.32 -2.64 -13.93
N ARG A 227 17.64 -2.06 -15.08
CA ARG A 227 18.18 -2.81 -16.23
C ARG A 227 19.49 -3.54 -15.91
N ARG A 228 20.35 -2.93 -15.07
CA ARG A 228 21.63 -3.55 -14.66
C ARG A 228 21.44 -4.71 -13.68
N SER A 229 20.44 -4.64 -12.79
CA SER A 229 20.09 -5.75 -11.89
C SER A 229 19.38 -6.89 -12.62
N SER A 230 18.45 -6.60 -13.52
CA SER A 230 17.72 -7.63 -14.29
C SER A 230 18.59 -8.32 -15.35
N GLY A 231 19.61 -7.62 -15.87
CA GLY A 231 20.63 -8.20 -16.76
C GLY A 231 21.52 -9.26 -16.08
N HIS A 232 21.71 -9.18 -14.76
CA HIS A 232 22.41 -10.21 -13.99
C HIS A 232 21.54 -11.47 -13.82
N HIS A 233 20.23 -11.31 -13.59
CA HIS A 233 19.30 -12.44 -13.46
C HIS A 233 19.03 -13.17 -14.78
N ARG A 234 18.99 -12.48 -15.93
CA ARG A 234 18.86 -13.14 -17.25
C ARG A 234 20.10 -13.95 -17.65
N ARG A 235 21.31 -13.49 -17.32
CA ARG A 235 22.55 -14.26 -17.58
C ARG A 235 22.69 -15.51 -16.70
N ALA A 236 22.15 -15.49 -15.48
CA ALA A 236 22.16 -16.65 -14.59
C ALA A 236 21.17 -17.74 -15.05
N ARG A 237 20.04 -17.37 -15.68
CA ARG A 237 19.04 -18.31 -16.21
C ARG A 237 19.38 -18.89 -17.60
N SER A 238 20.26 -18.25 -18.37
CA SER A 238 20.73 -18.78 -19.66
C SER A 238 21.95 -19.71 -19.55
N ALA A 239 22.43 -19.95 -18.33
CA ALA A 239 23.59 -20.80 -18.03
C ALA A 239 23.21 -22.06 -17.22
N SER A 240 21.91 -22.36 -17.11
CA SER A 240 21.36 -23.58 -16.48
C SER A 240 20.61 -24.42 -17.49
#